data_AF-I2F410-F1
#
_entry.id   AF-I2F410-F1
#
_cell.length_a   1.000
_cell.length_b   1.000
_cell.length_c   1.000
_cell.angle_alpha   90.00
_cell.angle_beta   90.00
_cell.angle_gamma   90.00
#
_symmetry.space_group_name_H-M   'P 1'
#
loop_
_entity.id
_entity.type
_entity.pdbx_description
1 polymer ?
#
loop_
_entity_poly.entity_id
_entity_poly.type
_entity_poly.pdbx_seq_one_letter_code
_entity_poly.pdbx_strand_id
1 'polypeptide(L)'
;MLISETLHVLFSVIIITLLATVLSVASVFAFQRQIRKPTFFLLFMNVAFASGVIFLANIVFARNDRLLNVAIFFIAYLYVYGSLGKHTSRYDDTFRMLFLSMGYTRQEFFKNYLLLQGKWKLVDCVFTFSAIATAIKLMSVHFKYFYPGEWLQIMLLFMVICMVVGISRWFGDNSVNKLSKEE
;
A
#
# COMPACT_ATOMS: atom_id res chain seq x y z
N MET A 1 -0.87 -22.96 -20.37
CA MET A 1 -0.50 -21.60 -20.81
C MET A 1 -0.93 -20.57 -19.76
N LEU A 2 -2.23 -20.48 -19.42
CA LEU A 2 -2.77 -19.59 -18.37
C LEU A 2 -2.07 -19.67 -17.01
N ILE A 3 -1.77 -20.87 -16.49
CA ILE A 3 -1.10 -21.03 -15.17
C ILE A 3 0.34 -20.48 -15.18
N SER A 4 1.05 -20.59 -16.30
CA SER A 4 2.41 -20.07 -16.41
C SER A 4 2.42 -18.54 -16.46
N GLU A 5 1.48 -17.95 -17.21
CA GLU A 5 1.32 -16.50 -17.31
C GLU A 5 0.90 -15.87 -15.98
N THR A 6 -0.03 -16.50 -15.25
CA THR A 6 -0.46 -16.01 -13.93
C THR A 6 0.69 -16.03 -12.93
N LEU A 7 1.50 -17.09 -12.91
CA LEU A 7 2.69 -17.18 -12.06
C LEU A 7 3.73 -16.13 -12.46
N HIS A 8 3.99 -15.93 -13.75
CA HIS A 8 4.93 -14.90 -14.22
C HIS A 8 4.52 -13.49 -13.79
N VAL A 9 3.23 -13.15 -13.93
CA VAL A 9 2.70 -11.86 -13.48
C VAL A 9 2.85 -11.73 -11.97
N LEU A 10 2.48 -12.75 -11.21
CA LEU A 10 2.56 -12.76 -9.75
C LEU A 10 4.01 -12.57 -9.26
N PHE A 11 4.97 -13.34 -9.79
CA PHE A 11 6.39 -13.18 -9.44
C PHE A 11 6.93 -11.81 -9.81
N SER A 12 6.56 -11.27 -10.98
CA SER A 12 6.99 -9.92 -11.38
C SER A 12 6.50 -8.86 -10.41
N VAL A 13 5.25 -8.95 -9.97
CA VAL A 13 4.64 -8.02 -9.01
C VAL A 13 5.31 -8.18 -7.64
N ILE A 14 5.58 -9.41 -7.19
CA ILE A 14 6.28 -9.66 -5.91
C ILE A 14 7.68 -9.04 -5.90
N ILE A 15 8.43 -9.17 -6.99
CA ILE A 15 9.79 -8.59 -7.08
C ILE A 15 9.69 -7.06 -7.02
N ILE A 16 8.75 -6.46 -7.76
CA ILE A 16 8.52 -5.01 -7.76
C ILE A 16 8.12 -4.52 -6.37
N THR A 17 7.22 -5.22 -5.68
CA THR A 17 6.79 -4.84 -4.33
C THR A 17 7.91 -4.99 -3.33
N LEU A 18 8.70 -6.07 -3.38
CA LEU A 18 9.86 -6.25 -2.52
C LEU A 18 10.86 -5.10 -2.67
N LEU A 19 11.22 -4.74 -3.91
CA LEU A 19 12.10 -3.59 -4.17
C LEU A 19 11.51 -2.29 -3.62
N ALA A 20 10.22 -2.06 -3.82
CA ALA A 20 9.52 -0.90 -3.29
C ALA A 20 9.49 -0.88 -1.76
N THR A 21 9.40 -2.05 -1.10
CA THR A 21 9.40 -2.14 0.36
C THR A 21 10.76 -1.79 0.96
N VAL A 22 11.85 -2.25 0.35
CA VAL A 22 13.21 -1.91 0.79
C VAL A 22 13.41 -0.40 0.73
N LEU A 23 13.02 0.23 -0.38
CA LEU A 23 13.09 1.68 -0.53
C LEU A 23 12.20 2.41 0.47
N SER A 24 10.98 1.91 0.70
CA SER A 24 10.04 2.47 1.67
C SER A 24 10.53 2.36 3.11
N VAL A 25 11.16 1.26 3.49
CA VAL A 25 11.73 1.09 4.83
C VAL A 25 12.89 2.06 5.01
N ALA A 26 13.79 2.14 4.03
CA ALA A 26 14.90 3.10 4.05
C ALA A 26 14.42 4.55 4.16
N SER A 27 13.34 4.92 3.46
CA SER A 27 12.78 6.27 3.54
C SER A 27 12.13 6.56 4.89
N VAL A 28 11.43 5.60 5.52
CA VAL A 28 10.94 5.76 6.92
C VAL A 28 12.10 6.02 7.88
N PHE A 29 13.20 5.27 7.76
CA PHE A 29 14.38 5.48 8.60
C PHE A 29 15.02 6.86 8.40
N ALA A 30 15.11 7.32 7.15
CA ALA A 30 15.66 8.64 6.84
C ALA A 30 14.75 9.77 7.37
N PHE A 31 13.43 9.69 7.13
CA PHE A 31 12.47 10.72 7.55
C PHE A 31 12.30 10.82 9.06
N GLN A 32 12.31 9.70 9.78
CA GLN A 32 12.21 9.72 11.25
C GLN A 32 13.46 10.29 11.92
N ARG A 33 14.61 10.27 11.23
CA ARG A 33 15.82 10.95 11.69
C ARG A 33 15.70 12.48 11.60
N GLN A 34 14.79 13.01 10.77
CA GLN A 34 14.72 14.43 10.43
C GLN A 34 13.44 15.18 10.83
N ILE A 35 12.22 14.61 10.86
CA ILE A 35 10.98 15.40 11.01
C ILE A 35 9.91 14.80 11.97
N ARG A 36 9.23 15.72 12.68
CA ARG A 36 8.08 15.56 13.59
C ARG A 36 6.77 15.47 12.77
N LYS A 37 6.10 14.31 12.86
CA LYS A 37 4.78 13.92 12.30
C LYS A 37 4.72 13.64 10.76
N PRO A 38 4.11 12.50 10.36
CA PRO A 38 3.90 12.17 8.95
C PRO A 38 2.86 13.12 8.30
N THR A 39 3.15 13.57 7.08
CA THR A 39 2.30 14.48 6.28
C THR A 39 0.99 13.82 5.87
N PHE A 40 -0.10 14.61 5.85
CA PHE A 40 -1.48 14.19 5.50
C PHE A 40 -1.60 13.39 4.18
N PHE A 41 -0.72 13.65 3.20
CA PHE A 41 -0.64 12.88 1.95
C PHE A 41 -0.33 11.39 2.17
N LEU A 42 0.44 11.04 3.20
CA LEU A 42 0.74 9.65 3.55
C LEU A 42 -0.42 8.93 4.20
N LEU A 43 -1.32 9.68 4.85
CA LEU A 43 -2.55 9.14 5.40
C LEU A 43 -3.56 8.76 4.31
N PHE A 44 -3.50 9.43 3.15
CA PHE A 44 -4.43 9.25 2.04
C PHE A 44 -4.23 7.95 1.24
N MET A 45 -3.06 7.32 1.34
CA MET A 45 -2.84 6.02 0.70
C MET A 45 -3.40 4.88 1.53
N ASN A 46 -4.69 4.64 1.31
CA ASN A 46 -5.39 3.43 1.72
C ASN A 46 -5.36 2.39 0.60
N VAL A 47 -5.64 1.13 0.95
CA VAL A 47 -5.74 -0.02 0.02
C VAL A 47 -6.59 0.31 -1.20
N ALA A 48 -7.67 1.06 -1.01
CA ALA A 48 -8.59 1.37 -2.07
C ALA A 48 -8.17 2.55 -2.98
N PHE A 49 -7.38 3.49 -2.45
CA PHE A 49 -6.74 4.48 -3.31
C PHE A 49 -5.65 3.80 -4.16
N ALA A 50 -4.87 2.90 -3.55
CA ALA A 50 -3.89 2.10 -4.26
C ALA A 50 -4.53 1.26 -5.38
N SER A 51 -5.65 0.57 -5.11
CA SER A 51 -6.35 -0.21 -6.14
C SER A 51 -6.89 0.67 -7.27
N GLY A 52 -7.51 1.82 -6.95
CA GLY A 52 -7.99 2.77 -7.95
C GLY A 52 -6.87 3.30 -8.86
N VAL A 53 -5.71 3.63 -8.29
CA VAL A 53 -4.55 4.09 -9.07
C VAL A 53 -3.93 2.96 -9.89
N ILE A 54 -3.96 1.70 -9.42
CA ILE A 54 -3.54 0.53 -10.21
C ILE A 54 -4.46 0.32 -11.42
N PHE A 55 -5.78 0.49 -11.25
CA PHE A 55 -6.73 0.46 -12.37
C PHE A 55 -6.41 1.54 -13.40
N LEU A 56 -6.23 2.78 -12.94
CA LEU A 56 -5.87 3.90 -13.82
C LEU A 56 -4.56 3.63 -14.56
N ALA A 57 -3.53 3.12 -13.88
CA ALA A 57 -2.26 2.77 -14.50
C ALA A 57 -2.43 1.69 -15.57
N ASN A 58 -3.26 0.67 -15.33
CA ASN A 58 -3.56 -0.38 -16.32
C ASN A 58 -4.31 0.13 -17.56
N ILE A 59 -5.14 1.18 -17.41
CA ILE A 59 -5.84 1.83 -18.51
C ILE A 59 -4.86 2.73 -19.30
N VAL A 60 -4.13 3.60 -18.61
CA VAL A 60 -3.23 4.60 -19.23
C VAL A 60 -2.03 3.94 -19.90
N PHE A 61 -1.40 2.96 -19.25
CA PHE A 61 -0.22 2.27 -19.77
C PHE A 61 -0.56 0.94 -20.46
N ALA A 62 -1.80 0.80 -20.94
CA ALA A 62 -2.31 -0.41 -21.57
C ALA A 62 -1.46 -0.95 -22.73
N ARG A 63 -0.65 -0.10 -23.37
CA ARG A 63 0.22 -0.43 -24.51
C ARG A 63 1.71 -0.50 -24.17
N ASN A 64 2.11 -0.23 -22.92
CA ASN A 64 3.52 -0.17 -22.53
C ASN A 64 3.74 -0.82 -21.15
N ASP A 65 4.06 -2.12 -21.17
CA ASP A 65 4.27 -2.92 -19.96
C ASP A 65 5.43 -2.43 -19.08
N ARG A 66 6.46 -1.82 -19.68
CA ARG A 66 7.58 -1.27 -18.92
C ARG A 66 7.15 -0.08 -18.06
N LEU A 67 6.42 0.86 -18.66
CA LEU A 67 5.87 2.00 -17.93
C LEU A 67 4.83 1.58 -16.89
N LEU A 68 4.02 0.57 -17.19
CA LEU A 68 3.08 -0.01 -16.24
C LEU A 68 3.80 -0.58 -15.01
N ASN A 69 4.88 -1.34 -15.21
CA ASN A 69 5.65 -1.91 -14.10
C ASN A 69 6.34 -0.83 -13.24
N VAL A 70 6.83 0.24 -13.86
CA VAL A 70 7.38 1.41 -13.15
C VAL A 70 6.29 2.13 -12.36
N ALA A 71 5.09 2.31 -12.92
CA ALA A 71 3.96 2.90 -12.20
C ALA A 71 3.58 2.03 -10.99
N ILE A 72 3.48 0.71 -11.17
CA ILE A 72 3.19 -0.24 -10.09
C ILE A 72 4.26 -0.15 -8.98
N PHE A 73 5.53 0.04 -9.32
CA PHE A 73 6.60 0.25 -8.36
C PHE A 73 6.36 1.48 -7.47
N PHE A 74 6.05 2.64 -8.08
CA PHE A 74 5.80 3.87 -7.31
C PHE A 74 4.54 3.76 -6.44
N ILE A 75 3.48 3.12 -6.95
CA ILE A 75 2.25 2.90 -6.18
C ILE A 75 2.53 1.95 -5.00
N ALA A 76 3.30 0.89 -5.21
CA ALA A 76 3.72 -0.03 -4.14
C ALA A 76 4.56 0.69 -3.08
N TYR A 77 5.52 1.52 -3.51
CA TYR A 77 6.39 2.28 -2.62
C TYR A 77 5.57 3.18 -1.69
N LEU A 78 4.69 4.00 -2.27
CA LEU A 78 3.91 4.93 -1.48
C LEU A 78 2.87 4.20 -0.59
N TYR A 79 2.37 3.02 -1.00
CA TYR A 79 1.43 2.22 -0.21
C TYR A 79 2.08 1.65 1.05
N VAL A 80 3.25 1.03 0.88
CA VAL A 80 4.03 0.48 1.99
C VAL A 80 4.49 1.60 2.91
N TYR A 81 4.92 2.73 2.33
CA TYR A 81 5.36 3.90 3.08
C TYR A 81 4.23 4.51 3.92
N GLY A 82 3.03 4.68 3.36
CA GLY A 82 1.86 5.16 4.10
C GLY A 82 1.40 4.19 5.20
N SER A 83 1.41 2.89 4.92
CA SER A 83 1.05 1.85 5.90
C SER A 83 2.03 1.82 7.09
N LEU A 84 3.33 1.85 6.82
CA LEU A 84 4.37 1.97 7.84
C LEU A 84 4.24 3.28 8.63
N GLY A 85 3.99 4.40 7.95
CA GLY A 85 3.77 5.70 8.59
C GLY A 85 2.65 5.65 9.63
N LYS A 86 1.49 5.09 9.28
CA LYS A 86 0.35 4.91 10.21
C LYS A 86 0.65 3.94 11.35
N HIS A 87 1.36 2.85 11.05
CA HIS A 87 1.74 1.88 12.07
C HIS A 87 2.69 2.54 13.08
N THR A 88 3.75 3.18 12.62
CA THR A 88 4.71 3.88 13.49
C THR A 88 4.10 5.01 14.30
N SER A 89 3.15 5.77 13.74
CA SER A 89 2.48 6.86 14.46
C SER A 89 1.58 6.35 15.61
N ARG A 90 0.92 5.19 15.44
CA ARG A 90 0.10 4.60 16.52
C ARG A 90 0.94 4.17 17.72
N TYR A 91 2.17 3.73 17.49
CA TYR A 91 3.09 3.38 18.57
C TYR A 91 3.75 4.61 19.22
N ASP A 92 3.97 5.71 18.50
CA ASP A 92 4.60 6.93 19.05
C ASP A 92 3.75 7.55 20.20
N ASP A 93 2.41 7.44 20.14
CA ASP A 93 1.50 7.99 21.18
C ASP A 93 1.49 7.16 22.49
N THR A 94 1.45 5.83 22.43
CA THR A 94 1.52 4.95 23.62
C THR A 94 2.94 4.83 24.18
N PHE A 95 3.97 5.04 23.35
CA PHE A 95 5.37 4.88 23.72
C PHE A 95 5.95 6.09 24.48
N ARG A 96 5.51 7.32 24.15
CA ARG A 96 6.03 8.55 24.77
C ARG A 96 5.78 8.62 26.28
N MET A 97 4.77 7.92 26.79
CA MET A 97 4.46 7.85 28.23
C MET A 97 5.23 6.75 28.98
N LEU A 98 5.54 5.62 28.34
CA LEU A 98 5.98 4.40 29.04
C LEU A 98 7.48 4.10 28.95
N PHE A 99 8.16 4.55 27.90
CA PHE A 99 9.56 4.17 27.66
C PHE A 99 10.56 5.33 27.79
N LEU A 100 10.09 6.56 27.68
CA LEU A 100 10.86 7.74 28.08
C LEU A 100 11.18 7.71 29.58
N SER A 101 10.31 7.10 30.40
CA SER A 101 10.55 6.85 31.83
C SER A 101 11.58 5.75 32.11
N MET A 102 11.85 4.86 31.15
CA MET A 102 12.84 3.78 31.27
C MET A 102 14.23 4.15 30.72
N GLY A 103 14.41 5.36 30.20
CA GLY A 103 15.73 5.87 29.75
C GLY A 103 16.19 5.38 28.36
N TYR A 104 15.33 4.68 27.61
CA TYR A 104 15.69 4.21 26.26
C TYR A 104 15.76 5.35 25.24
N THR A 105 16.74 5.28 24.33
CA THR A 105 16.82 6.21 23.20
C THR A 105 15.79 5.85 22.13
N ARG A 106 15.32 6.87 21.39
CA ARG A 106 14.33 6.71 20.32
C ARG A 106 14.80 5.73 19.22
N GLN A 107 16.11 5.59 19.02
CA GLN A 107 16.71 4.72 18.02
C GLN A 107 16.71 3.24 18.43
N GLU A 108 17.03 2.94 19.70
CA GLU A 108 17.07 1.57 20.22
C GLU A 108 15.70 0.90 20.22
N PHE A 109 14.67 1.66 20.61
CA PHE A 109 13.29 1.16 20.53
C PHE A 109 12.88 0.81 19.11
N PHE A 110 13.21 1.68 18.16
CA PHE A 110 12.79 1.47 16.78
C PHE A 110 13.43 0.22 16.18
N LYS A 111 14.72 0.01 16.46
CA LYS A 111 15.48 -1.14 15.97
C LYS A 111 15.04 -2.45 16.63
N ASN A 112 14.81 -2.44 17.94
CA ASN A 112 14.60 -3.67 18.70
C ASN A 112 13.12 -4.08 18.79
N TYR A 113 12.20 -3.13 18.84
CA TYR A 113 10.78 -3.39 19.03
C TYR A 113 9.95 -3.10 17.78
N LEU A 114 10.11 -1.92 17.20
CA LEU A 114 9.24 -1.49 16.12
C LEU A 114 9.54 -2.22 14.80
N LEU A 115 10.82 -2.48 14.52
CA LEU A 115 11.22 -3.35 13.42
C LEU A 115 10.73 -4.78 13.61
N LEU A 116 10.74 -5.31 14.84
CA LEU A 116 10.42 -6.71 15.15
C LEU A 116 8.91 -6.97 15.06
N GLN A 117 8.08 -6.07 15.57
CA GLN A 117 6.63 -6.10 15.38
C GLN A 117 6.21 -5.68 13.95
N GLY A 118 6.96 -4.76 13.35
CA GLY A 118 6.73 -4.27 11.98
C GLY A 118 7.00 -5.31 10.89
N LYS A 119 7.77 -6.38 11.14
CA LYS A 119 8.04 -7.44 10.14
C LYS A 119 6.76 -8.08 9.63
N TRP A 120 5.86 -8.45 10.54
CA TRP A 120 4.57 -9.05 10.16
C TRP A 120 3.70 -8.07 9.40
N LYS A 121 3.74 -6.78 9.76
CA LYS A 121 3.01 -5.75 9.03
C LYS A 121 3.57 -5.52 7.62
N LEU A 122 4.88 -5.60 7.45
CA LEU A 122 5.53 -5.54 6.14
C LEU A 122 5.14 -6.73 5.26
N VAL A 123 5.20 -7.94 5.81
CA VAL A 123 4.77 -9.16 5.11
C VAL A 123 3.31 -9.04 4.67
N ASP A 124 2.43 -8.63 5.56
CA ASP A 124 1.01 -8.36 5.26
C ASP A 124 0.85 -7.33 4.13
N CYS A 125 1.59 -6.21 4.16
CA CYS A 125 1.54 -5.21 3.10
C CYS A 125 2.02 -5.74 1.74
N VAL A 126 3.08 -6.55 1.73
CA VAL A 126 3.61 -7.15 0.48
C VAL A 126 2.62 -8.11 -0.13
N PHE A 127 2.05 -9.02 0.68
CA PHE A 127 1.08 -10.01 0.21
C PHE A 127 -0.23 -9.36 -0.23
N THR A 128 -0.76 -8.40 0.54
CA THR A 128 -2.01 -7.71 0.18
C THR A 128 -1.85 -6.92 -1.11
N PHE A 129 -0.78 -6.14 -1.26
CA PHE A 129 -0.56 -5.37 -2.47
C PHE A 129 -0.30 -6.29 -3.68
N SER A 130 0.53 -7.32 -3.52
CA SER A 130 0.85 -8.22 -4.63
C SER A 130 -0.38 -8.96 -5.11
N ALA A 131 -1.24 -9.45 -4.21
CA ALA A 131 -2.50 -10.09 -4.56
C ALA A 131 -3.43 -9.15 -5.35
N ILE A 132 -3.62 -7.92 -4.86
CA ILE A 132 -4.49 -6.92 -5.50
C ILE A 132 -3.95 -6.54 -6.89
N ALA A 133 -2.67 -6.20 -6.99
CA ALA A 133 -2.07 -5.78 -8.25
C ALA A 133 -2.07 -6.91 -9.29
N THR A 134 -1.83 -8.16 -8.87
CA THR A 134 -1.90 -9.33 -9.75
C THR A 134 -3.32 -9.57 -10.23
N ALA A 135 -4.31 -9.51 -9.34
CA ALA A 135 -5.72 -9.69 -9.71
C ALA A 135 -6.19 -8.64 -10.74
N ILE A 136 -5.88 -7.35 -10.50
CA ILE A 136 -6.25 -6.27 -11.42
C ILE A 136 -5.57 -6.43 -12.79
N LYS A 137 -4.28 -6.80 -12.81
CA LYS A 137 -3.52 -6.97 -14.05
C LYS A 137 -4.05 -8.15 -14.87
N LEU A 138 -4.36 -9.28 -14.22
CA LEU A 138 -4.98 -10.43 -14.89
C LEU A 138 -6.36 -10.10 -15.42
N MET A 139 -7.18 -9.42 -14.62
CA MET A 139 -8.52 -8.98 -15.03
C MET A 139 -8.44 -8.02 -16.25
N SER A 140 -7.44 -7.15 -16.29
CA SER A 140 -7.15 -6.25 -17.44
C SER A 140 -6.85 -7.00 -18.72
N VAL A 141 -6.00 -8.02 -18.65
CA VAL A 141 -5.69 -8.85 -19.81
C VAL A 141 -6.93 -9.62 -20.28
N HIS A 142 -7.69 -10.22 -19.36
CA HIS A 142 -8.86 -11.02 -19.71
C HIS A 142 -9.99 -10.16 -20.29
N PHE A 143 -10.29 -9.00 -19.72
CA PHE A 143 -11.34 -8.13 -20.27
C PHE A 143 -10.98 -7.56 -21.63
N LYS A 144 -9.70 -7.24 -21.89
CA LYS A 144 -9.25 -6.84 -23.24
C LYS A 144 -9.43 -7.97 -24.26
N TYR A 145 -9.21 -9.23 -23.84
CA TYR A 145 -9.34 -10.39 -24.71
C TYR A 145 -10.81 -10.73 -25.01
N PHE A 146 -11.67 -10.78 -23.99
CA PHE A 146 -13.07 -11.18 -24.13
C PHE A 146 -14.00 -10.06 -24.62
N TYR A 147 -13.74 -8.81 -24.24
CA TYR A 147 -14.61 -7.66 -24.53
C TYR A 147 -13.82 -6.48 -25.12
N PRO A 148 -13.18 -6.63 -26.30
CA PRO A 148 -12.28 -5.61 -26.86
C PRO A 148 -12.94 -4.26 -27.17
N GLY A 149 -14.28 -4.22 -27.35
CA GLY A 149 -15.03 -2.98 -27.55
C GLY A 149 -15.44 -2.26 -26.26
N GLU A 150 -15.60 -3.00 -25.15
CA GLU A 150 -16.20 -2.48 -23.91
C GLU A 150 -15.24 -2.53 -22.71
N TRP A 151 -14.04 -3.13 -22.85
CA TRP A 151 -13.09 -3.34 -21.76
C TRP A 151 -12.77 -2.05 -20.98
N LEU A 152 -12.72 -0.91 -21.66
CA LEU A 152 -12.40 0.37 -21.05
C LEU A 152 -13.54 0.86 -20.14
N GLN A 153 -14.79 0.71 -20.57
CA GLN A 153 -15.96 1.06 -19.76
C GLN A 153 -16.09 0.14 -18.55
N ILE A 154 -15.90 -1.17 -18.76
CA ILE A 154 -15.91 -2.18 -17.68
C ILE A 154 -14.83 -1.85 -16.65
N MET A 155 -13.61 -1.52 -17.09
CA MET A 155 -12.51 -1.17 -16.19
C MET A 155 -12.73 0.13 -15.41
N LEU A 156 -13.28 1.15 -16.06
CA LEU A 156 -13.65 2.39 -15.37
C LEU A 156 -14.74 2.14 -14.32
N LEU A 157 -15.74 1.32 -14.64
CA LEU A 157 -16.80 0.97 -13.69
C LEU A 157 -16.24 0.25 -12.47
N PHE A 158 -15.37 -0.74 -12.65
CA PHE A 158 -14.68 -1.42 -11.54
C PHE A 158 -13.81 -0.46 -10.72
N MET A 159 -13.10 0.46 -11.38
CA MET A 159 -12.30 1.49 -10.70
C MET A 159 -13.18 2.37 -9.81
N VAL A 160 -14.32 2.85 -10.31
CA VAL A 160 -15.26 3.68 -9.54
C VAL A 160 -15.80 2.90 -8.35
N ILE A 161 -16.23 1.65 -8.54
CA ILE A 161 -16.72 0.80 -7.43
C ILE A 161 -15.65 0.65 -6.36
N CYS A 162 -14.41 0.31 -6.74
CA CYS A 162 -13.30 0.16 -5.80
C CYS A 162 -13.00 1.46 -5.03
N MET A 163 -13.06 2.61 -5.70
CA MET A 163 -12.86 3.90 -5.03
C MET A 163 -14.02 4.24 -4.08
N VAL A 164 -15.27 4.02 -4.47
CA VAL A 164 -16.44 4.30 -3.62
C VAL A 164 -16.41 3.41 -2.36
N VAL A 165 -16.21 2.10 -2.52
CA VAL A 165 -16.07 1.16 -1.38
C VAL A 165 -14.86 1.52 -0.51
N GLY A 166 -13.80 2.00 -1.14
CA GLY A 166 -12.61 2.48 -0.46
C GLY A 166 -12.80 3.67 0.43
N ILE A 167 -13.43 4.70 -0.12
CA ILE A 167 -13.72 5.95 0.55
C ILE A 167 -14.73 5.69 1.67
N SER A 168 -15.77 4.87 1.43
CA SER A 168 -16.78 4.54 2.45
C SER A 168 -16.16 3.79 3.64
N ARG A 169 -15.31 2.79 3.38
CA ARG A 169 -14.56 2.09 4.44
C ARG A 169 -13.65 3.03 5.21
N TRP A 170 -12.99 3.97 4.52
CA TRP A 170 -12.13 4.94 5.18
C TRP A 170 -12.89 5.89 6.12
N PHE A 171 -14.08 6.35 5.71
CA PHE A 171 -14.96 7.10 6.60
C PHE A 171 -15.42 6.27 7.80
N GLY A 172 -15.74 4.99 7.60
CA GLY A 172 -16.09 4.06 8.68
C GLY A 172 -14.95 3.81 9.68
N ASP A 173 -13.73 3.57 9.21
CA ASP A 173 -12.58 3.35 10.10
C ASP A 173 -12.19 4.61 10.87
N ASN A 174 -12.41 5.80 10.31
CA ASN A 174 -12.18 7.07 10.99
C ASN A 174 -13.27 7.40 12.03
N SER A 175 -14.53 7.00 11.81
CA SER A 175 -15.60 7.21 12.79
C SER A 175 -15.44 6.28 14.00
N VAL A 176 -15.08 5.01 13.78
CA VAL A 176 -14.80 4.05 14.87
C VAL A 176 -13.59 4.49 15.72
N ASN A 177 -12.52 5.01 15.10
CA ASN A 177 -11.36 5.54 15.85
C ASN A 177 -11.64 6.84 16.62
N LYS A 178 -12.74 7.55 16.34
CA LYS A 178 -13.18 8.70 17.15
C LYS A 178 -13.98 8.22 18.36
N LEU A 179 -14.91 7.29 18.17
CA LEU A 179 -15.73 6.72 19.24
C LEU A 179 -14.88 6.01 20.31
N SER A 180 -13.84 5.26 19.94
CA SER A 180 -12.98 4.59 20.93
C SER A 180 -12.01 5.52 21.68
N LYS A 181 -11.99 6.82 21.39
CA LYS A 181 -11.20 7.82 22.11
C LYS A 181 -12.06 8.65 23.07
N GLU A 182 -13.38 8.49 23.02
CA GLU A 182 -14.34 9.15 23.90
C GLU A 182 -14.81 8.25 25.06
N GLU A 183 -14.46 6.96 25.04
CA GLU A 183 -14.55 6.01 26.17
C GLU A 183 -13.23 5.95 26.96
#